data_AF-A0A349WYI7-F1
#
_entry.id   AF-A0A349WYI7-F1
#
_cell.length_a   1.000
_cell.length_b   1.000
_cell.length_c   1.000
_cell.angle_alpha   90.00
_cell.angle_beta   90.00
_cell.angle_gamma   90.00
#
_symmetry.space_group_name_H-M   'P 1'
#
loop_
_entity.id
_entity.type
_entity.pdbx_description
1 polymer ?
#
loop_
_entity_poly.entity_id
_entity_poly.type
_entity_poly.pdbx_seq_one_letter_code
_entity_poly.pdbx_strand_id
1 'polypeptide(L)'
;MSVIENQKIDVNDRLYTPSSYQIQPRTKVLGRPLFDGKNENEVIAKLQYAFSIGSTSSEACNFADISTDSLYRYCRKYPEFRDKIRLLQTTPTLMARMTIFKAIQMGDVKTALWYLERKRPQEFSPRVAEQYQLSKQERRIKYLENVLFENRVRFSWAE
;
A
#
# COMPACT_ATOMS: atom_id res chain seq x y z
N MET A 1 -54.93 15.76 -24.98
CA MET A 1 -53.95 16.82 -24.69
C MET A 1 -53.94 17.01 -23.18
N SER A 2 -53.11 16.26 -22.45
CA SER A 2 -51.74 16.65 -22.01
C SER A 2 -51.76 17.77 -20.98
N VAL A 3 -51.51 17.45 -19.70
CA VAL A 3 -50.66 18.17 -18.72
C VAL A 3 -50.46 17.19 -17.55
N ILE A 4 -49.48 16.28 -17.59
CA ILE A 4 -48.22 16.31 -16.82
C ILE A 4 -48.29 17.20 -15.57
N GLU A 5 -48.68 16.61 -14.44
CA GLU A 5 -48.56 17.24 -13.14
C GLU A 5 -47.17 16.97 -12.56
N ASN A 6 -46.30 17.98 -12.67
CA ASN A 6 -45.01 18.04 -12.01
C ASN A 6 -45.20 18.45 -10.54
N GLN A 7 -45.08 17.51 -9.61
CA GLN A 7 -44.95 17.81 -8.18
C GLN A 7 -43.54 17.49 -7.69
N LYS A 8 -42.75 18.57 -7.57
CA LYS A 8 -41.77 18.91 -6.53
C LYS A 8 -40.81 17.80 -6.07
N ILE A 9 -39.55 17.95 -6.50
CA ILE A 9 -38.39 17.27 -5.94
C ILE A 9 -38.10 17.90 -4.57
N ASP A 10 -38.32 17.14 -3.49
CA ASP A 10 -37.82 17.52 -2.16
C ASP A 10 -36.38 17.04 -2.01
N VAL A 11 -35.51 17.98 -1.67
CA VAL A 11 -34.05 17.89 -1.78
C VAL A 11 -33.45 17.63 -0.39
N ASN A 12 -34.01 16.71 0.40
CA ASN A 12 -33.37 16.16 1.61
C ASN A 12 -34.29 15.16 2.31
N ASP A 13 -34.37 13.92 1.82
CA ASP A 13 -34.57 12.80 2.74
C ASP A 13 -33.38 11.84 2.63
N ARG A 14 -32.31 12.32 3.27
CA ARG A 14 -31.00 11.70 3.44
C ARG A 14 -31.07 10.51 4.40
N LEU A 15 -31.72 9.44 3.98
CA LEU A 15 -31.43 8.09 4.46
C LEU A 15 -31.51 7.13 3.28
N TYR A 16 -30.53 7.20 2.37
CA TYR A 16 -30.29 6.16 1.37
C TYR A 16 -29.80 4.90 2.09
N THR A 17 -30.73 4.15 2.65
CA THR A 17 -30.55 2.72 2.86
C THR A 17 -30.75 2.08 1.49
N PRO A 18 -29.75 1.41 0.90
CA PRO A 18 -29.96 0.75 -0.38
C PRO A 18 -31.03 -0.32 -0.18
N SER A 19 -32.20 -0.06 -0.78
CA SER A 19 -33.31 -0.99 -0.91
C SER A 19 -32.78 -2.38 -1.27
N SER A 20 -33.19 -3.35 -0.46
CA SER A 20 -33.31 -4.78 -0.74
C SER A 20 -33.07 -5.17 -2.20
N TYR A 21 -31.81 -5.41 -2.57
CA TYR A 21 -31.54 -6.18 -3.78
C TYR A 21 -32.09 -7.59 -3.53
N GLN A 22 -33.19 -7.92 -4.19
CA GLN A 22 -33.72 -9.28 -4.22
C GLN A 22 -32.69 -10.17 -4.94
N ILE A 23 -31.88 -10.87 -4.16
CA ILE A 23 -30.95 -11.88 -4.67
C ILE A 23 -31.78 -13.14 -4.91
N GLN A 24 -31.94 -13.53 -6.18
CA GLN A 24 -32.64 -14.77 -6.48
C GLN A 24 -31.90 -15.96 -5.84
N PRO A 25 -32.59 -16.87 -5.13
CA PRO A 25 -31.95 -17.99 -4.46
C PRO A 25 -31.36 -18.94 -5.49
N ARG A 26 -30.02 -19.08 -5.52
CA ARG A 26 -29.35 -20.14 -6.27
C ARG A 26 -29.77 -21.50 -5.69
N THR A 27 -30.24 -22.40 -6.55
CA THR A 27 -30.63 -23.78 -6.20
C THR A 27 -29.49 -24.49 -5.46
N LYS A 28 -29.83 -25.15 -4.35
CA LYS A 28 -28.87 -25.82 -3.46
C LYS A 28 -28.23 -27.00 -4.20
N VAL A 29 -26.95 -26.91 -4.52
CA VAL A 29 -26.21 -28.02 -5.16
C VAL A 29 -25.90 -29.08 -4.11
N LEU A 30 -26.27 -30.33 -4.39
CA LEU A 30 -26.04 -31.48 -3.50
C LEU A 30 -24.53 -31.81 -3.46
N GLY A 31 -23.89 -31.69 -2.29
CA GLY A 31 -22.45 -31.91 -2.06
C GLY A 31 -21.95 -31.25 -0.75
N ARG A 32 -20.65 -31.38 -0.41
CA ARG A 32 -20.06 -30.65 0.75
C ARG A 32 -20.17 -29.14 0.50
N PRO A 33 -20.80 -28.37 1.41
CA PRO A 33 -20.98 -26.93 1.21
C PRO A 33 -19.62 -26.22 1.14
N LEU A 34 -19.51 -25.23 0.25
CA LEU A 34 -18.26 -24.51 0.01
C LEU A 34 -17.82 -23.63 1.19
N PHE A 35 -18.79 -23.04 1.90
CA PHE A 35 -18.59 -22.16 3.04
C PHE A 35 -19.18 -22.74 4.34
N ASP A 36 -19.17 -24.06 4.49
CA ASP A 36 -19.65 -24.75 5.71
C ASP A 36 -21.10 -24.38 6.11
N GLY A 37 -21.94 -24.06 5.12
CA GLY A 37 -23.35 -23.69 5.30
C GLY A 37 -23.60 -22.19 5.53
N LYS A 38 -22.56 -21.36 5.54
CA LYS A 38 -22.67 -19.89 5.69
C LYS A 38 -23.22 -19.23 4.42
N ASN A 39 -23.81 -18.05 4.60
CA ASN A 39 -24.32 -17.24 3.50
C ASN A 39 -23.17 -16.77 2.61
N GLU A 40 -23.21 -17.16 1.33
CA GLU A 40 -22.19 -16.84 0.33
C GLU A 40 -21.94 -15.33 0.22
N ASN A 41 -23.01 -14.52 0.23
CA ASN A 41 -22.90 -13.07 0.05
C ASN A 41 -22.21 -12.40 1.23
N GLU A 42 -22.50 -12.85 2.46
CA GLU A 42 -21.88 -12.31 3.68
C GLU A 42 -20.40 -12.65 3.73
N VAL A 43 -20.03 -13.90 3.39
CA VAL A 43 -18.64 -14.33 3.34
C VAL A 43 -17.86 -13.53 2.29
N ILE A 44 -18.43 -13.32 1.10
CA ILE A 44 -17.81 -12.52 0.05
C ILE A 44 -17.62 -11.07 0.49
N ALA A 45 -18.62 -10.46 1.13
CA ALA A 45 -18.53 -9.09 1.63
C ALA A 45 -17.42 -8.94 2.69
N LYS A 46 -17.34 -9.89 3.64
CA LYS A 46 -16.27 -9.92 4.66
C LYS A 46 -14.88 -10.07 4.02
N LEU A 47 -14.74 -10.96 3.04
CA LEU A 47 -13.50 -11.14 2.29
C LEU A 47 -13.11 -9.88 1.52
N GLN A 48 -14.03 -9.26 0.79
CA GLN A 48 -13.78 -8.03 0.04
C GLN A 48 -13.34 -6.90 0.97
N TYR A 49 -14.01 -6.75 2.11
CA TYR A 49 -13.63 -5.78 3.13
C TYR A 49 -12.20 -6.03 3.63
N ALA A 50 -11.89 -7.26 4.05
CA ALA A 50 -10.56 -7.64 4.53
C ALA A 50 -9.47 -7.43 3.46
N PHE A 51 -9.73 -7.73 2.20
CA PHE A 51 -8.75 -7.47 1.14
C PHE A 51 -8.59 -5.98 0.83
N SER A 52 -9.64 -5.17 0.99
CA SER A 52 -9.57 -3.72 0.74
C SER A 52 -8.69 -2.97 1.75
N ILE A 53 -8.49 -3.53 2.95
CA ILE A 53 -7.56 -3.01 3.96
C ILE A 53 -6.13 -3.58 3.81
N GLY A 54 -5.90 -4.48 2.84
CA GLY A 54 -4.58 -5.04 2.55
C GLY A 54 -4.23 -6.31 3.31
N SER A 55 -5.22 -7.01 3.90
CA SER A 55 -4.98 -8.25 4.62
C SER A 55 -4.48 -9.38 3.71
N THR A 56 -3.72 -10.30 4.30
CA THR A 56 -3.31 -11.55 3.66
C THR A 56 -4.47 -12.52 3.52
N SER A 57 -4.35 -13.53 2.65
CA SER A 57 -5.41 -14.53 2.46
C SER A 57 -5.76 -15.28 3.75
N SER A 58 -4.77 -15.58 4.60
CA SER A 58 -4.99 -16.24 5.89
C SER A 58 -5.78 -15.37 6.86
N GLU A 59 -5.44 -14.08 6.96
CA GLU A 59 -6.16 -13.12 7.82
C GLU A 59 -7.57 -12.86 7.31
N ALA A 60 -7.76 -12.74 6.00
CA ALA A 60 -9.08 -12.58 5.39
C ALA A 60 -9.97 -13.81 5.62
N CYS A 61 -9.40 -15.02 5.47
CA CYS A 61 -10.09 -16.27 5.79
C CYS A 61 -10.46 -16.36 7.27
N ASN A 62 -9.56 -15.98 8.17
CA ASN A 62 -9.83 -15.93 9.60
C ASN A 62 -10.96 -14.93 9.92
N PHE A 63 -10.95 -13.75 9.29
CA PHE A 63 -11.99 -12.73 9.46
C PHE A 63 -13.38 -13.17 8.95
N ALA A 64 -13.40 -13.87 7.81
CA ALA A 64 -14.62 -14.44 7.24
C ALA A 64 -15.04 -15.77 7.89
N ASP A 65 -14.23 -16.29 8.81
CA ASP A 65 -14.38 -17.58 9.48
C ASP A 65 -14.54 -18.74 8.47
N ILE A 66 -13.67 -18.78 7.45
CA ILE A 66 -13.65 -19.84 6.44
C ILE A 66 -12.26 -20.47 6.34
N SER A 67 -12.21 -21.71 5.85
CA SER A 67 -10.93 -22.33 5.51
C SER A 67 -10.28 -21.65 4.30
N THR A 68 -8.95 -21.69 4.24
CA THR A 68 -8.19 -21.22 3.07
C THR A 68 -8.49 -22.04 1.82
N ASP A 69 -8.73 -23.35 1.96
CA ASP A 69 -9.12 -24.21 0.85
C ASP A 69 -10.48 -23.80 0.25
N SER A 70 -11.45 -23.42 1.09
CA SER A 70 -12.75 -22.88 0.64
C SER A 70 -12.57 -21.63 -0.23
N LEU A 71 -11.69 -20.71 0.16
CA LEU A 71 -11.35 -19.52 -0.64
C LEU A 71 -10.73 -19.91 -1.99
N TYR A 72 -9.74 -20.81 -2.01
CA TYR A 72 -9.11 -21.22 -3.26
C TYR A 72 -10.07 -21.96 -4.20
N ARG A 73 -10.94 -22.82 -3.66
CA ARG A 73 -12.02 -23.45 -4.44
C ARG A 73 -12.95 -22.41 -5.04
N TYR A 74 -13.33 -21.39 -4.26
CA TYR A 74 -14.16 -20.29 -4.75
C TYR A 74 -13.47 -19.53 -5.89
N CYS A 75 -12.20 -19.16 -5.72
CA CYS A 75 -11.42 -18.48 -6.76
C CYS A 75 -11.21 -19.31 -8.03
N ARG A 76 -11.10 -20.64 -7.92
CA ARG A 76 -11.06 -21.55 -9.09
C ARG A 76 -12.38 -21.56 -9.85
N LYS A 77 -13.50 -21.51 -9.13
CA LYS A 77 -14.84 -21.47 -9.72
C LYS A 77 -15.19 -20.11 -10.32
N TYR A 78 -14.69 -19.02 -9.73
CA TYR A 78 -14.96 -17.64 -10.12
C TYR A 78 -13.65 -16.86 -10.32
N PRO A 79 -13.01 -16.96 -11.49
CA PRO A 79 -11.75 -16.26 -11.76
C PRO A 79 -11.89 -14.74 -11.66
N GLU A 80 -13.04 -14.17 -12.04
CA GLU A 80 -13.30 -12.73 -11.89
C GLU A 80 -13.19 -12.22 -10.44
N PHE A 81 -13.55 -13.07 -9.48
CA PHE A 81 -13.45 -12.72 -8.07
C PHE A 81 -11.98 -12.60 -7.63
N ARG A 82 -11.11 -13.45 -8.17
CA ARG A 82 -9.66 -13.38 -7.92
C ARG A 82 -9.07 -12.06 -8.43
N ASP A 83 -9.49 -11.61 -9.61
CA ASP A 83 -9.01 -10.34 -10.16
C ASP A 83 -9.56 -9.13 -9.40
N LYS A 84 -10.83 -9.20 -8.95
CA LYS A 84 -11.40 -8.19 -8.03
C LYS A 84 -10.61 -8.11 -6.73
N ILE A 85 -10.23 -9.24 -6.11
CA ILE A 85 -9.42 -9.25 -4.89
C ILE A 85 -8.05 -8.59 -5.13
N ARG A 86 -7.38 -8.90 -6.25
CA ARG A 86 -6.10 -8.29 -6.60
C ARG A 86 -6.21 -6.76 -6.71
N LEU A 87 -7.30 -6.28 -7.31
CA LEU A 87 -7.55 -4.85 -7.41
C LEU A 87 -7.79 -4.23 -6.02
N LEU A 88 -8.59 -4.87 -5.16
CA LEU A 88 -8.85 -4.40 -3.80
C LEU A 88 -7.59 -4.31 -2.93
N GLN A 89 -6.63 -5.22 -3.12
CA GLN A 89 -5.34 -5.15 -2.41
C GLN A 89 -4.52 -3.90 -2.77
N THR A 90 -4.82 -3.23 -3.89
CA THR A 90 -4.17 -1.96 -4.24
C THR A 90 -4.80 -0.75 -3.53
N THR A 91 -5.99 -0.91 -2.95
CA THR A 91 -6.75 0.16 -2.28
C THR A 91 -5.98 0.84 -1.14
N PRO A 92 -5.28 0.15 -0.22
CA PRO A 92 -4.51 0.82 0.84
C PRO A 92 -3.41 1.73 0.28
N THR A 93 -2.75 1.28 -0.79
CA THR A 93 -1.73 2.08 -1.47
C THR A 93 -2.34 3.31 -2.13
N LEU A 94 -3.52 3.17 -2.73
CA LEU A 94 -4.26 4.30 -3.30
C LEU A 94 -4.69 5.29 -2.21
N MET A 95 -5.19 4.80 -1.07
CA MET A 95 -5.57 5.63 0.07
C MET A 95 -4.36 6.37 0.64
N ALA A 96 -3.22 5.71 0.80
CA ALA A 96 -1.98 6.36 1.23
C ALA A 96 -1.54 7.47 0.27
N ARG A 97 -1.61 7.23 -1.05
CA ARG A 97 -1.34 8.26 -2.07
C ARG A 97 -2.30 9.44 -1.96
N MET A 98 -3.59 9.18 -1.74
CA MET A 98 -4.59 10.22 -1.56
C MET A 98 -4.30 11.06 -0.31
N THR A 99 -3.89 10.43 0.80
CA THR A 99 -3.51 11.13 2.04
C THR A 99 -2.30 12.03 1.82
N ILE A 100 -1.25 11.53 1.16
CA ILE A 100 -0.08 12.35 0.79
C ILE A 100 -0.51 13.53 -0.08
N PHE A 101 -1.33 13.28 -1.10
CA PHE A 101 -1.82 14.34 -1.98
C PHE A 101 -2.61 15.41 -1.22
N LYS A 102 -3.51 15.00 -0.32
CA LYS A 102 -4.25 15.93 0.56
C LYS A 102 -3.32 16.77 1.44
N ALA A 103 -2.30 16.15 2.05
CA ALA A 103 -1.31 16.87 2.86
C ALA A 103 -0.56 17.93 2.03
N ILE A 104 -0.20 17.60 0.78
CA ILE A 104 0.40 18.54 -0.16
C ILE A 104 -0.56 19.68 -0.50
N GLN A 105 -1.84 19.38 -0.77
CA GLN A 105 -2.87 20.40 -1.03
C GLN A 105 -3.08 21.34 0.16
N MET A 106 -2.94 20.84 1.39
CA MET A 106 -3.03 21.63 2.62
C MET A 106 -1.77 22.48 2.89
N GLY A 107 -0.73 22.36 2.06
CA GLY A 107 0.47 23.18 2.16
C GLY A 107 1.60 22.60 3.02
N ASP A 108 1.58 21.30 3.33
CA ASP A 108 2.70 20.66 4.01
C ASP A 108 3.91 20.51 3.06
N VAL A 109 4.79 21.51 3.11
CA VAL A 109 6.02 21.59 2.30
C VAL A 109 6.93 20.39 2.54
N LYS A 110 7.00 19.87 3.78
CA LYS A 110 7.87 18.74 4.11
C LYS A 110 7.40 17.47 3.41
N THR A 111 6.09 17.21 3.46
CA THR A 111 5.50 16.06 2.77
C THR A 111 5.62 16.19 1.24
N ALA A 112 5.48 17.40 0.69
CA ALA A 112 5.66 17.68 -0.73
C ALA A 112 7.10 17.41 -1.20
N LEU A 113 8.09 17.90 -0.46
CA LEU A 113 9.50 17.69 -0.75
C LEU A 113 9.86 16.20 -0.68
N TRP A 114 9.47 15.52 0.41
CA TRP A 114 9.67 14.07 0.58
C TRP A 114 9.08 13.24 -0.57
N TYR A 115 7.90 13.64 -1.06
CA TYR A 115 7.26 12.98 -2.20
C TYR A 115 8.04 13.21 -3.50
N LEU A 116 8.51 14.43 -3.75
CA LEU A 116 9.32 14.77 -4.93
C LEU A 116 10.67 14.04 -4.95
N GLU A 117 11.36 13.99 -3.82
CA GLU A 117 12.62 13.24 -3.65
C GLU A 117 12.49 11.79 -4.09
N ARG A 118 11.37 11.13 -3.73
CA ARG A 118 11.11 9.73 -4.08
C ARG A 118 10.62 9.54 -5.51
N LYS A 119 9.90 10.51 -6.08
CA LYS A 119 9.34 10.41 -7.44
C LYS A 119 10.32 10.85 -8.53
N ARG A 120 11.19 11.81 -8.23
CA ARG A 120 12.22 12.34 -9.13
C ARG A 120 13.55 12.46 -8.38
N PRO A 121 14.16 11.33 -8.01
CA PRO A 121 15.42 11.35 -7.26
C PRO A 121 16.56 12.04 -8.03
N GLN A 122 16.55 12.01 -9.37
CA GLN A 122 17.61 12.63 -10.16
C GLN A 122 17.70 14.15 -9.98
N GLU A 123 16.55 14.80 -9.76
CA GLU A 123 16.44 16.25 -9.61
C GLU A 123 16.47 16.68 -8.14
N PHE A 124 15.82 15.90 -7.26
CA PHE A 124 15.54 16.31 -5.89
C PHE A 124 16.27 15.49 -4.82
N SER A 125 16.99 14.42 -5.16
CA SER A 125 17.69 13.64 -4.15
C SER A 125 18.77 14.49 -3.46
N PRO A 126 18.85 14.46 -2.11
CA PRO A 126 19.92 15.13 -1.39
C PRO A 126 21.25 14.52 -1.80
N ARG A 127 22.07 15.28 -2.53
CA ARG A 127 23.42 14.87 -2.88
C ARG A 127 24.28 14.97 -1.62
N VAL A 128 24.79 13.84 -1.16
CA VAL A 128 25.86 13.84 -0.17
C VAL A 128 27.08 14.43 -0.87
N ALA A 129 27.60 15.56 -0.36
CA ALA A 129 28.91 16.01 -0.76
C ALA A 129 29.89 14.89 -0.38
N GLU A 130 30.52 14.26 -1.36
CA GLU A 130 31.56 13.26 -1.12
C GLU A 130 32.64 13.92 -0.26
N GLN A 131 32.65 13.60 1.04
CA GLN A 131 33.84 13.83 1.85
C GLN A 131 34.89 12.90 1.30
N TYR A 132 35.88 13.46 0.60
CA TYR A 132 36.97 12.75 -0.03
C TYR A 132 37.65 11.84 1.01
N GLN A 133 37.29 10.57 1.02
CA GLN A 133 38.01 9.57 1.78
C GLN A 133 39.28 9.29 1.00
N LEU A 134 40.39 9.85 1.47
CA LEU A 134 41.72 9.64 0.90
C LEU A 134 41.85 8.18 0.44
N SER A 135 42.21 7.99 -0.83
CA SER A 135 42.42 6.70 -1.45
C SER A 135 43.44 5.88 -0.66
N LYS A 136 43.45 4.56 -0.86
CA LYS A 136 44.40 3.66 -0.17
C LYS A 136 45.86 4.12 -0.36
N GLN A 137 46.17 4.71 -1.51
CA GLN A 137 47.48 5.28 -1.83
C GLN A 137 47.74 6.58 -1.06
N GLU A 138 46.77 7.50 -1.04
CA GLU A 138 46.89 8.78 -0.30
C GLU A 138 47.00 8.57 1.22
N ARG A 139 46.32 7.56 1.77
CA ARG A 139 46.50 7.16 3.18
C ARG A 139 47.90 6.64 3.45
N ARG A 140 48.47 5.88 2.50
CA ARG A 140 49.84 5.35 2.62
C ARG A 140 50.87 6.49 2.52
N ILE A 141 50.68 7.43 1.60
CA ILE A 141 51.53 8.63 1.48
C ILE A 141 51.49 9.42 2.77
N LYS A 142 50.30 9.76 3.28
CA LYS A 142 50.14 10.49 4.54
C LYS A 142 50.78 9.77 5.74
N TYR A 143 50.65 8.44 5.80
CA TYR A 143 51.31 7.65 6.83
C TYR A 143 52.84 7.71 6.71
N LEU A 144 53.37 7.58 5.50
CA LEU A 144 54.81 7.66 5.26
C LEU A 144 55.36 9.06 5.56
N GLU A 145 54.64 10.11 5.20
CA GLU A 145 54.99 11.50 5.56
C GLU A 145 55.08 11.69 7.07
N ASN A 146 54.09 11.19 7.83
CA ASN A 146 54.12 11.24 9.29
C ASN A 146 55.30 10.45 9.88
N VAL A 147 55.57 9.24 9.39
CA VAL A 147 56.69 8.41 9.86
C VAL A 147 58.04 9.05 9.53
N LEU A 148 58.19 9.64 8.35
CA LEU A 148 59.41 10.35 7.97
C LEU A 148 59.60 11.62 8.83
N PHE A 149 58.51 12.34 9.12
CA PHE A 149 58.54 13.48 10.02
C PHE A 149 59.00 13.09 11.43
N GLU A 150 58.41 12.05 12.03
CA GLU A 150 58.78 11.56 13.36
C GLU A 150 60.24 11.11 13.44
N ASN A 151 60.73 10.40 12.42
CA ASN A 151 62.12 9.96 12.37
C ASN A 151 63.11 11.12 12.16
N ARG A 152 62.73 12.13 11.37
CA ARG A 152 63.53 13.34 11.19
C ARG A 152 63.66 14.13 12.48
N VAL A 153 62.59 14.21 13.25
CA VAL A 153 62.62 14.81 14.59
C VAL A 153 63.54 13.99 15.50
N ARG A 154 63.41 12.66 15.58
CA ARG A 154 64.28 11.83 16.43
C ARG A 154 65.77 11.91 16.11
N PHE A 155 66.14 12.12 14.85
CA PHE A 155 67.55 12.27 14.45
C PHE A 155 68.16 13.63 14.81
N SER A 156 67.36 14.68 15.04
CA SER A 156 67.89 16.01 15.41
C SER A 156 68.15 16.20 16.91
N TRP A 157 67.85 15.21 17.75
CA TRP A 157 68.09 15.23 19.20
C TRP A 157 69.16 14.21 19.63
N ALA A 158 69.92 13.65 18.66
CA ALA A 158 70.98 12.66 18.89
C ALA A 158 72.40 13.22 18.67
N GLU A 159 72.52 14.54 18.45
CA GLU A 159 73.77 15.33 18.50
C GLU A 159 73.88 16.05 19.84
#